data_AF-C4Y5I5-F1
#
_entry.id   AF-C4Y5I5-F1
#
_cell.length_a   1.000
_cell.length_b   1.000
_cell.length_c   1.000
_cell.angle_alpha   90.00
_cell.angle_beta   90.00
_cell.angle_gamma   90.00
#
_symmetry.space_group_name_H-M   'P 1'
#
loop_
_entity.id
_entity.type
_entity.pdbx_description
1 polymer ?
#
loop_
_entity_poly.entity_id
_entity_poly.type
_entity_poly.pdbx_seq_one_letter_code
_entity_poly.pdbx_strand_id
1 'polypeptide(L)'
;MDTQLLDAVQLRLSQREAILANSDFFSRSLAVLEDVGFNHIHCLALGSPTKEFQALYQLAFLKLLVKKFATAQVSVYDPVFDENDAHLLESVLGYRIADVSKDDDASATLYYMPHAPRSVTDKFIATIQPRWILGNDVTVTMGTLGKARFLAEYPTLATLVHVAVKDEKKTVLSDQDGKEAGKSGTSEDEKLHKEKTTDHDHGSSADGFRVAGRRRKRKNVYVEPVLEYDVDSAYFESVVVKRLECSASEAWKDSFSDLALNIIVGKT
;
A
#
# COMPACT_ATOMS: atom_id res chain seq x y z
N MET A 1 32.56 3.70 -15.68
CA MET A 1 32.68 3.50 -14.23
C MET A 1 34.10 3.07 -13.90
N ASP A 2 34.73 3.64 -12.87
CA ASP A 2 36.03 3.18 -12.37
C ASP A 2 35.94 1.71 -11.92
N THR A 3 36.89 0.86 -12.33
CA THR A 3 36.89 -0.59 -12.06
C THR A 3 36.81 -0.88 -10.56
N GLN A 4 37.50 -0.11 -9.72
CA GLN A 4 37.47 -0.30 -8.27
C GLN A 4 36.09 0.01 -7.68
N LEU A 5 35.45 1.09 -8.14
CA LEU A 5 34.10 1.44 -7.74
C LEU A 5 33.10 0.37 -8.17
N LEU A 6 33.27 -0.17 -9.39
CA LEU A 6 32.41 -1.20 -9.95
C LEU A 6 32.50 -2.50 -9.16
N ASP A 7 33.70 -2.95 -8.84
CA ASP A 7 33.91 -4.15 -8.02
C ASP A 7 33.29 -3.98 -6.62
N ALA A 8 33.43 -2.79 -6.01
CA ALA A 8 32.84 -2.50 -4.71
C ALA A 8 31.30 -2.50 -4.75
N VAL A 9 30.68 -1.95 -5.80
CA VAL A 9 29.22 -1.99 -5.98
C VAL A 9 28.73 -3.42 -6.20
N GLN A 10 29.38 -4.19 -7.07
CA GLN A 10 29.00 -5.58 -7.34
C GLN A 10 29.14 -6.48 -6.12
N LEU A 11 30.19 -6.29 -5.32
CA LEU A 11 30.36 -6.99 -4.05
C LEU A 11 29.21 -6.67 -3.09
N ARG A 12 28.88 -5.39 -2.93
CA ARG A 12 27.77 -4.93 -2.09
C ARG A 12 26.42 -5.46 -2.58
N LEU A 13 26.19 -5.50 -3.89
CA LEU A 13 24.99 -6.07 -4.50
C LEU A 13 24.87 -7.56 -4.19
N SER A 14 25.94 -8.32 -4.43
CA SER A 14 25.97 -9.77 -4.19
C SER A 14 25.73 -10.14 -2.72
N GLN A 15 26.24 -9.35 -1.79
CA GLN A 15 25.96 -9.52 -0.36
C GLN A 15 24.48 -9.35 -0.03
N ARG A 16 23.82 -8.34 -0.62
CA ARG A 16 22.38 -8.07 -0.41
C ARG A 16 21.51 -9.14 -1.07
N GLU A 17 21.90 -9.62 -2.25
CA GLU A 17 21.27 -10.77 -2.89
C GLU A 17 21.33 -12.01 -1.99
N ALA A 18 22.49 -12.33 -1.43
CA ALA A 18 22.66 -13.48 -0.54
C ALA A 18 21.81 -13.35 0.74
N ILE A 19 21.76 -12.15 1.32
CA ILE A 19 20.94 -11.87 2.51
C ILE A 19 19.46 -12.03 2.19
N LEU A 20 18.96 -11.43 1.11
CA LEU A 20 17.55 -11.53 0.71
C LEU A 20 17.15 -12.95 0.31
N ALA A 21 18.00 -13.66 -0.44
CA ALA A 21 17.70 -14.99 -0.93
C ALA A 21 17.43 -16.02 0.19
N ASN A 22 18.03 -15.80 1.37
CA ASN A 22 17.85 -16.65 2.55
C ASN A 22 16.78 -16.13 3.52
N SER A 23 15.99 -15.12 3.13
CA SER A 23 14.97 -14.51 3.99
C SER A 23 13.58 -15.11 3.79
N ASP A 24 12.77 -15.07 4.85
CA ASP A 24 11.33 -15.37 4.78
C ASP A 24 10.59 -14.35 3.90
N PHE A 25 11.05 -13.11 3.88
CA PHE A 25 10.52 -12.07 3.00
C PHE A 25 10.56 -12.49 1.53
N PHE A 26 11.71 -12.99 1.05
CA PHE A 26 11.83 -13.46 -0.34
C PHE A 26 10.95 -14.68 -0.60
N SER A 27 10.96 -15.67 0.29
CA SER A 27 10.11 -16.88 0.16
C SER A 27 8.62 -16.54 0.06
N ARG A 28 8.13 -15.61 0.89
CA ARG A 28 6.74 -15.12 0.84
C ARG A 28 6.45 -14.33 -0.43
N SER A 29 7.42 -13.54 -0.90
CA SER A 29 7.30 -12.81 -2.17
C SER A 29 7.09 -13.76 -3.33
N LEU A 30 7.82 -14.88 -3.37
CA LEU A 30 7.66 -15.90 -4.40
C LEU A 30 6.28 -16.57 -4.35
N ALA A 31 5.79 -16.92 -3.16
CA ALA A 31 4.46 -17.51 -3.02
C ALA A 31 3.33 -16.57 -3.49
N VAL A 32 3.49 -15.26 -3.28
CA VAL A 32 2.52 -14.26 -3.74
C VAL A 32 2.55 -14.10 -5.27
N LEU A 33 3.72 -14.29 -5.89
CA LEU A 33 3.96 -14.10 -7.32
C LEU A 33 3.81 -15.38 -8.17
N GLU A 34 3.68 -16.56 -7.55
CA GLU A 34 3.68 -17.86 -8.24
C GLU A 34 2.59 -17.98 -9.32
N ASP A 35 1.40 -17.44 -9.05
CA ASP A 35 0.26 -17.46 -9.98
C ASP A 35 0.21 -16.24 -10.93
N VAL A 36 1.23 -15.38 -10.92
CA VAL A 36 1.24 -14.17 -11.73
C VAL A 36 1.89 -14.49 -13.08
N GLY A 37 1.07 -14.54 -14.13
CA GLY A 37 1.49 -14.87 -15.50
C GLY A 37 2.17 -13.73 -16.26
N PHE A 38 3.21 -13.14 -15.69
CA PHE A 38 4.01 -12.11 -16.37
C PHE A 38 5.21 -12.72 -17.12
N ASN A 39 5.62 -12.07 -18.21
CA ASN A 39 6.82 -12.43 -18.97
C ASN A 39 7.83 -11.27 -19.11
N HIS A 40 7.46 -10.10 -18.58
CA HIS A 40 8.28 -8.90 -18.51
C HIS A 40 8.24 -8.30 -17.10
N ILE A 41 9.38 -7.81 -16.61
CA ILE A 41 9.44 -6.99 -15.41
C ILE A 41 9.89 -5.58 -15.81
N HIS A 42 9.04 -4.60 -15.52
CA HIS A 42 9.36 -3.19 -15.71
C HIS A 42 9.51 -2.51 -14.35
N CYS A 43 10.73 -2.15 -13.98
CA CYS A 43 11.04 -1.50 -12.71
C CYS A 43 11.02 0.03 -12.84
N LEU A 44 10.25 0.71 -12.00
CA LEU A 44 10.18 2.17 -11.92
C LEU A 44 10.53 2.64 -10.53
N ALA A 45 11.07 3.86 -10.43
CA ALA A 45 11.37 4.50 -9.14
C ALA A 45 12.29 3.64 -8.25
N LEU A 46 13.38 3.14 -8.83
CA LEU A 46 14.36 2.29 -8.16
C LEU A 46 15.30 3.09 -7.23
N GLY A 47 15.45 4.40 -7.43
CA GLY A 47 16.54 5.18 -6.86
C GLY A 47 17.89 4.87 -7.50
N SER A 48 18.98 5.50 -7.04
CA SER A 48 20.33 5.27 -7.60
C SER A 48 21.01 4.07 -6.92
N PRO A 49 21.09 2.86 -7.53
CA PRO A 49 21.67 1.69 -6.88
C PRO A 49 23.17 1.85 -6.57
N THR A 50 23.90 2.69 -7.30
CA THR A 50 25.32 2.91 -7.02
C THR A 50 25.56 3.79 -5.78
N LYS A 51 24.61 4.68 -5.46
CA LYS A 51 24.73 5.70 -4.40
C LYS A 51 23.90 5.40 -3.15
N GLU A 52 22.71 4.83 -3.33
CA GLU A 52 21.72 4.70 -2.27
C GLU A 52 21.66 3.28 -1.70
N PHE A 53 21.56 3.21 -0.38
CA PHE A 53 21.51 1.93 0.32
C PHE A 53 20.23 1.15 0.04
N GLN A 54 19.08 1.84 0.05
CA GLN A 54 17.77 1.21 -0.21
C GLN A 54 17.66 0.75 -1.66
N ALA A 55 18.04 1.59 -2.63
CA ALA A 55 18.03 1.27 -4.06
C ALA A 55 18.84 0.00 -4.36
N LEU A 56 19.96 -0.21 -3.67
CA LEU A 56 20.77 -1.41 -3.88
C LEU A 56 20.10 -2.69 -3.34
N TYR A 57 19.31 -2.62 -2.27
CA TYR A 57 18.47 -3.75 -1.84
C TYR A 57 17.32 -4.00 -2.82
N GLN A 58 16.72 -2.93 -3.34
CA GLN A 58 15.64 -3.04 -4.34
C GLN A 58 16.13 -3.67 -5.64
N LEU A 59 17.35 -3.32 -6.09
CA LEU A 59 18.00 -3.94 -7.23
C LEU A 59 18.37 -5.40 -6.95
N ALA A 60 18.84 -5.72 -5.74
CA ALA A 60 19.12 -7.10 -5.34
C ALA A 60 17.84 -7.96 -5.39
N PHE A 61 16.73 -7.43 -4.88
CA PHE A 61 15.43 -8.11 -4.93
C PHE A 61 14.96 -8.30 -6.37
N LEU A 62 15.02 -7.26 -7.23
CA LEU A 62 14.72 -7.37 -8.65
C LEU A 62 15.54 -8.48 -9.31
N LYS A 63 16.84 -8.53 -9.07
CA LYS A 63 17.73 -9.56 -9.64
C LYS A 63 17.37 -10.98 -9.20
N LEU A 64 16.95 -11.15 -7.95
CA LEU A 64 16.45 -12.45 -7.46
C LEU A 64 15.13 -12.85 -8.13
N LEU A 65 14.22 -11.90 -8.36
CA LEU A 65 12.97 -12.15 -9.10
C LEU A 65 13.28 -12.57 -10.55
N VAL A 66 14.12 -11.82 -11.25
CA VAL A 66 14.55 -12.12 -12.63
C VAL A 66 15.13 -13.54 -12.72
N LYS A 67 16.00 -13.90 -11.77
CA LYS A 67 16.58 -15.25 -11.68
C LYS A 67 15.51 -16.32 -11.43
N LYS A 68 14.55 -16.08 -10.53
CA LYS A 68 13.54 -17.07 -10.14
C LYS A 68 12.50 -17.32 -11.25
N PHE A 69 12.06 -16.26 -11.91
CA PHE A 69 11.01 -16.32 -12.94
C PHE A 69 11.58 -16.46 -14.36
N ALA A 70 12.91 -16.53 -14.50
CA ALA A 70 13.63 -16.67 -15.77
C ALA A 70 13.17 -15.64 -16.82
N THR A 71 12.85 -14.43 -16.37
CA THR A 71 12.32 -13.36 -17.21
C THR A 71 13.46 -12.75 -18.02
N ALA A 72 13.46 -12.95 -19.34
CA ALA A 72 14.49 -12.41 -20.23
C ALA A 72 14.28 -10.93 -20.55
N GLN A 73 13.08 -10.39 -20.31
CA GLN A 73 12.76 -9.00 -20.58
C GLN A 73 12.69 -8.24 -19.25
N VAL A 74 13.69 -7.41 -19.01
CA VAL A 74 13.78 -6.55 -17.84
C VAL A 74 14.11 -5.16 -18.31
N SER A 75 13.25 -4.21 -17.97
CA SER A 75 13.53 -2.80 -18.16
C SER A 75 13.46 -2.04 -16.85
N VAL A 76 14.28 -1.01 -16.73
CA VAL A 76 14.40 -0.21 -15.52
C VAL A 76 14.40 1.26 -15.89
N TYR A 77 13.75 2.09 -15.08
CA TYR A 77 13.81 3.54 -15.26
C TYR A 77 13.68 4.27 -13.93
N ASP A 78 14.58 5.23 -13.75
CA ASP A 78 14.48 6.27 -12.73
C ASP A 78 15.20 7.52 -13.26
N PRO A 79 14.57 8.72 -13.19
CA PRO A 79 15.23 9.96 -13.60
C PRO A 79 16.50 10.29 -12.79
N VAL A 80 16.73 9.66 -11.64
CA VAL A 80 17.95 9.90 -10.83
C VAL A 80 19.16 9.09 -11.28
N PHE A 81 19.01 8.15 -12.22
CA PHE A 81 20.12 7.35 -12.73
C PHE A 81 21.23 8.23 -13.33
N ASP A 82 22.47 7.92 -12.94
CA ASP A 82 23.66 8.50 -13.56
C ASP A 82 24.40 7.51 -14.47
N GLU A 83 25.57 7.91 -14.98
CA GLU A 83 26.39 7.07 -15.86
C GLU A 83 26.88 5.78 -15.19
N ASN A 84 27.08 5.77 -13.87
CA ASN A 84 27.48 4.57 -13.14
C ASN A 84 26.29 3.62 -12.94
N ASP A 85 25.11 4.16 -12.64
CA ASP A 85 23.87 3.38 -12.60
C ASP A 85 23.59 2.76 -13.98
N ALA A 86 23.71 3.55 -15.04
CA ALA A 86 23.52 3.08 -16.41
C ALA A 86 24.49 1.95 -16.76
N HIS A 87 25.78 2.13 -16.45
CA HIS A 87 26.78 1.09 -16.69
C HIS A 87 26.50 -0.20 -15.91
N LEU A 88 26.12 -0.10 -14.63
CA LEU A 88 25.75 -1.27 -13.82
C LEU A 88 24.52 -1.99 -14.41
N LEU A 89 23.47 -1.25 -14.75
CA LEU A 89 22.20 -1.82 -15.19
C LEU A 89 22.32 -2.43 -16.60
N GLU A 90 22.89 -1.70 -17.55
CA GLU A 90 22.95 -2.14 -18.95
C GLU A 90 24.15 -3.04 -19.24
N SER A 91 25.36 -2.64 -18.84
CA SER A 91 26.58 -3.35 -19.24
C SER A 91 26.87 -4.57 -18.37
N VAL A 92 26.51 -4.52 -17.08
CA VAL A 92 26.82 -5.60 -16.12
C VAL A 92 25.63 -6.53 -15.92
N LEU A 93 24.43 -5.99 -15.78
CA LEU A 93 23.22 -6.79 -15.54
C LEU A 93 22.41 -7.11 -16.79
N GLY A 94 22.65 -6.42 -17.91
CA GLY A 94 21.95 -6.65 -19.18
C GLY A 94 20.50 -6.16 -19.18
N TYR A 95 20.14 -5.25 -18.28
CA TYR A 95 18.80 -4.65 -18.24
C TYR A 95 18.70 -3.50 -19.24
N ARG A 96 17.51 -3.29 -19.80
CA ARG A 96 17.23 -2.15 -20.69
C ARG A 96 16.86 -0.92 -19.87
N ILE A 97 17.53 0.21 -20.05
CA ILE A 97 17.03 1.47 -19.50
C ILE A 97 15.98 2.05 -20.44
N ALA A 98 14.73 2.08 -20.00
CA ALA A 98 13.63 2.58 -20.81
C ALA A 98 12.50 3.10 -19.93
N ASP A 99 12.05 4.32 -20.22
CA ASP A 99 10.81 4.85 -19.68
C ASP A 99 9.60 4.01 -20.17
N VAL A 100 8.47 4.13 -19.49
CA VAL A 100 7.25 3.43 -19.85
C VAL A 100 6.70 4.01 -21.14
N SER A 101 6.54 3.15 -22.14
CA SER A 101 5.78 3.47 -23.35
C SER A 101 4.42 2.78 -23.29
N LYS A 102 3.41 3.33 -23.99
CA LYS A 102 2.12 2.66 -24.17
C LYS A 102 2.21 1.39 -25.03
N ASP A 103 3.35 1.15 -25.66
CA ASP A 103 3.56 0.04 -26.58
C ASP A 103 4.02 -1.24 -25.86
N ASP A 104 4.40 -1.15 -24.58
CA ASP A 104 4.67 -2.33 -23.75
C ASP A 104 3.34 -3.04 -23.42
N ASP A 105 3.32 -4.37 -23.51
CA ASP A 105 2.15 -5.17 -23.14
C ASP A 105 1.92 -5.13 -21.63
N ALA A 106 1.12 -4.15 -21.18
CA ALA A 106 0.76 -3.97 -19.78
C ALA A 106 0.04 -5.18 -19.17
N SER A 107 -0.55 -6.05 -20.01
CA SER A 107 -1.26 -7.25 -19.56
C SER A 107 -0.33 -8.43 -19.23
N ALA A 108 0.91 -8.39 -19.73
CA ALA A 108 1.96 -9.39 -19.50
C ALA A 108 3.14 -8.87 -18.65
N THR A 109 3.05 -7.64 -18.15
CA THR A 109 4.12 -6.95 -17.43
C THR A 109 3.84 -6.89 -15.92
N LEU A 110 4.83 -7.31 -15.12
CA LEU A 110 4.88 -6.97 -13.70
C LEU A 110 5.59 -5.62 -13.53
N TYR A 111 4.87 -4.62 -13.05
CA TYR A 111 5.47 -3.32 -12.73
C TYR A 111 6.01 -3.33 -11.30
N TYR A 112 7.32 -3.31 -11.17
CA TYR A 112 7.99 -3.23 -9.87
C TYR A 112 8.25 -1.77 -9.52
N MET A 113 7.59 -1.24 -8.49
CA MET A 113 7.54 0.18 -8.14
C MET A 113 7.75 0.39 -6.63
N PRO A 114 8.93 0.02 -6.09
CA PRO A 114 9.09 -0.14 -4.64
C PRO A 114 9.03 1.16 -3.84
N HIS A 115 9.33 2.31 -4.44
CA HIS A 115 9.29 3.63 -3.79
C HIS A 115 8.66 4.72 -4.69
N ALA A 116 7.70 4.35 -5.52
CA ALA A 116 7.09 5.32 -6.42
C ALA A 116 6.27 6.38 -5.65
N PRO A 117 6.54 7.68 -5.85
CA PRO A 117 5.73 8.74 -5.26
C PRO A 117 4.27 8.65 -5.72
N ARG A 118 3.32 9.06 -4.87
CA ARG A 118 1.87 9.04 -5.17
C ARG A 118 1.52 9.72 -6.48
N SER A 119 2.17 10.84 -6.79
CA SER A 119 1.97 11.58 -8.03
C SER A 119 2.40 10.81 -9.27
N VAL A 120 3.43 9.98 -9.16
CA VAL A 120 3.89 9.10 -10.24
C VAL A 120 2.93 7.93 -10.37
N THR A 121 2.61 7.25 -9.26
CA THR A 121 1.72 6.09 -9.24
C THR A 121 0.31 6.41 -9.75
N ASP A 122 -0.27 7.56 -9.35
CA ASP A 122 -1.59 7.99 -9.81
C ASP A 122 -1.66 8.16 -11.34
N LYS A 123 -0.70 8.91 -11.90
CA LYS A 123 -0.61 9.13 -13.35
C LYS A 123 -0.31 7.84 -14.11
N PHE A 124 0.57 7.02 -13.54
CA PHE A 124 0.96 5.74 -14.11
C PHE A 124 -0.25 4.80 -14.22
N ILE A 125 -1.03 4.62 -13.15
CA ILE A 125 -2.24 3.80 -13.17
C ILE A 125 -3.25 4.33 -14.18
N ALA A 126 -3.45 5.66 -14.23
CA ALA A 126 -4.39 6.28 -15.16
C ALA A 126 -3.99 6.08 -16.64
N THR A 127 -2.69 6.07 -16.94
CA THR A 127 -2.17 6.11 -18.31
C THR A 127 -1.87 4.72 -18.87
N ILE A 128 -1.27 3.86 -18.04
CA ILE A 128 -0.72 2.56 -18.43
C ILE A 128 -1.72 1.45 -18.18
N GLN A 129 -2.63 1.64 -17.22
CA GLN A 129 -3.65 0.66 -16.85
C GLN A 129 -3.07 -0.73 -16.53
N PRO A 130 -2.09 -0.80 -15.61
CA PRO A 130 -1.37 -2.04 -15.30
C PRO A 130 -2.27 -3.07 -14.64
N ARG A 131 -2.04 -4.35 -14.92
CA ARG A 131 -2.71 -5.45 -14.20
C ARG A 131 -2.03 -5.77 -12.86
N TRP A 132 -0.69 -5.74 -12.84
CA TRP A 132 0.10 -6.14 -11.67
C TRP A 132 1.12 -5.07 -11.30
N ILE A 133 1.04 -4.59 -10.06
CA ILE A 133 2.02 -3.68 -9.48
C ILE A 133 2.59 -4.32 -8.22
N LEU A 134 3.88 -4.60 -8.22
CA LEU A 134 4.64 -4.93 -7.02
C LEU A 134 5.26 -3.62 -6.49
N GLY A 135 4.58 -2.95 -5.57
CA GLY A 135 4.94 -1.61 -5.09
C GLY A 135 4.28 -1.32 -3.76
N ASN A 136 4.11 -0.04 -3.42
CA ASN A 136 3.45 0.35 -2.18
C ASN A 136 2.02 -0.22 -2.12
N ASP A 137 1.57 -0.63 -0.92
CA ASP A 137 0.18 -1.02 -0.67
C ASP A 137 -0.75 0.19 -0.93
N VAL A 138 -1.58 0.05 -1.96
CA VAL A 138 -2.48 1.13 -2.38
C VAL A 138 -3.47 1.52 -1.26
N THR A 139 -3.91 0.57 -0.43
CA THR A 139 -4.93 0.82 0.61
C THR A 139 -4.44 1.72 1.74
N VAL A 140 -3.13 1.75 2.00
CA VAL A 140 -2.52 2.61 3.02
C VAL A 140 -1.81 3.83 2.42
N THR A 141 -1.76 3.92 1.09
CA THR A 141 -1.07 4.99 0.35
C THR A 141 -1.63 6.39 0.63
N MET A 142 -2.85 6.54 1.17
CA MET A 142 -3.36 7.85 1.60
C MET A 142 -2.50 8.48 2.72
N GLY A 143 -1.94 7.66 3.63
CA GLY A 143 -1.18 8.11 4.79
C GLY A 143 -1.95 9.11 5.66
N THR A 144 -1.37 10.28 5.90
CA THR A 144 -1.95 11.34 6.74
C THR A 144 -2.84 12.34 5.99
N LEU A 145 -3.00 12.20 4.67
CA LEU A 145 -3.89 13.07 3.89
C LEU A 145 -5.35 12.75 4.21
N GLY A 146 -6.18 13.78 4.33
CA GLY A 146 -7.64 13.59 4.40
C GLY A 146 -8.20 13.13 3.05
N LYS A 147 -9.28 12.33 3.07
CA LYS A 147 -9.88 11.74 1.86
C LYS A 147 -10.19 12.77 0.75
N ALA A 148 -10.74 13.93 1.12
CA ALA A 148 -11.07 15.00 0.17
C ALA A 148 -9.83 15.54 -0.55
N ARG A 149 -8.73 15.72 0.20
CA ARG A 149 -7.45 16.19 -0.36
C ARG A 149 -6.79 15.10 -1.20
N PHE A 150 -6.85 13.85 -0.75
CA PHE A 150 -6.32 12.71 -1.50
C PHE A 150 -7.03 12.54 -2.85
N LEU A 151 -8.36 12.63 -2.86
CA LEU A 151 -9.17 12.60 -4.08
C LEU A 151 -8.87 13.77 -5.03
N ALA A 152 -8.67 14.98 -4.49
CA ALA A 152 -8.35 16.15 -5.31
C ALA A 152 -6.95 16.08 -5.95
N GLU A 153 -5.95 15.55 -5.23
CA GLU A 153 -4.56 15.47 -5.71
C GLU A 153 -4.26 14.20 -6.52
N TYR A 154 -4.90 13.08 -6.20
CA TYR A 154 -4.64 11.74 -6.76
C TYR A 154 -5.97 10.99 -7.03
N PRO A 155 -6.78 11.47 -8.00
CA PRO A 155 -8.14 10.95 -8.19
C PRO A 155 -8.19 9.47 -8.55
N THR A 156 -7.21 8.98 -9.31
CA THR A 156 -7.17 7.58 -9.75
C THR A 156 -6.83 6.67 -8.57
N LEU A 157 -5.79 7.01 -7.80
CA LEU A 157 -5.44 6.29 -6.59
C LEU A 157 -6.56 6.35 -5.55
N ALA A 158 -7.19 7.51 -5.34
CA ALA A 158 -8.29 7.65 -4.41
C ALA A 158 -9.48 6.75 -4.79
N THR A 159 -9.79 6.66 -6.08
CA THR A 159 -10.83 5.78 -6.60
C THR A 159 -10.45 4.31 -6.42
N LEU A 160 -9.18 3.93 -6.67
CA LEU A 160 -8.68 2.58 -6.46
C LEU A 160 -8.77 2.15 -4.98
N VAL A 161 -8.41 3.04 -4.05
CA VAL A 161 -8.55 2.78 -2.61
C VAL A 161 -10.02 2.63 -2.20
N HIS A 162 -10.90 3.46 -2.76
CA HIS A 162 -12.33 3.39 -2.48
C HIS A 162 -12.96 2.06 -2.90
N VAL A 163 -12.59 1.53 -4.07
CA VAL A 163 -13.08 0.20 -4.50
C VAL A 163 -12.49 -0.92 -3.63
N ALA A 164 -11.19 -0.84 -3.27
CA ALA A 164 -10.55 -1.82 -2.39
C ALA A 164 -11.29 -1.96 -1.04
N VAL A 165 -11.59 -0.84 -0.39
CA VAL A 165 -12.28 -0.82 0.93
C VAL A 165 -13.73 -1.27 0.82
N LYS A 166 -14.40 -1.01 -0.31
CA LYS A 166 -15.76 -1.50 -0.55
C LYS A 166 -15.79 -3.01 -0.66
N ASP A 167 -14.82 -3.61 -1.34
CA ASP A 167 -14.75 -5.05 -1.53
C ASP A 167 -14.42 -5.78 -0.24
N GLU A 168 -13.49 -5.27 0.58
CA GLU A 168 -13.22 -5.82 1.92
C GLU A 168 -14.50 -5.90 2.79
N LYS A 169 -15.38 -4.90 2.72
CA LYS A 169 -16.64 -4.90 3.47
C LYS A 169 -17.66 -5.90 2.94
N LYS A 170 -17.70 -6.14 1.62
CA LYS A 170 -18.61 -7.15 1.04
C LYS A 170 -18.23 -8.55 1.50
N THR A 171 -16.94 -8.88 1.48
CA THR A 171 -16.44 -10.21 1.87
C THR A 171 -16.76 -10.54 3.33
N VAL A 172 -16.60 -9.56 4.24
CA VAL A 172 -16.90 -9.74 5.67
C VAL A 172 -18.40 -9.92 5.92
N LEU A 173 -19.27 -9.25 5.14
CA LEU A 173 -20.72 -9.39 5.28
C LEU A 173 -21.23 -10.73 4.71
N SER A 174 -20.66 -11.24 3.61
CA SER A 174 -21.05 -12.53 3.04
C SER A 174 -20.66 -13.75 3.89
N ASP A 175 -19.60 -13.63 4.71
CA ASP A 175 -19.15 -14.72 5.58
C ASP A 175 -19.99 -14.84 6.88
N GLN A 176 -20.81 -13.82 7.21
CA GLN A 176 -21.67 -13.84 8.40
C GLN A 176 -23.07 -14.42 8.13
N ASP A 177 -23.50 -14.49 6.86
CA ASP A 177 -24.81 -15.06 6.50
C ASP A 177 -24.81 -16.61 6.38
N GLY A 178 -23.67 -17.27 6.64
CA GLY A 178 -23.52 -18.73 6.58
C GLY A 178 -23.70 -19.48 7.91
N LYS A 179 -24.07 -18.80 9.02
CA LYS A 179 -24.03 -19.41 10.36
C LYS A 179 -25.20 -19.04 11.29
N GLU A 180 -26.44 -19.11 10.82
CA GLU A 180 -27.60 -19.20 11.72
C GLU A 180 -28.53 -20.36 11.34
N ALA A 181 -28.24 -21.52 11.93
CA ALA A 181 -29.24 -22.55 12.19
C ALA A 181 -29.12 -22.99 13.65
N GLY A 182 -30.05 -22.52 14.47
CA GLY A 182 -30.45 -23.18 15.70
C GLY A 182 -29.89 -22.61 17.01
N LYS A 183 -30.66 -21.76 17.69
CA LYS A 183 -31.38 -22.17 18.91
C LYS A 183 -32.32 -21.08 19.41
N SER A 184 -33.59 -21.46 19.41
CA SER A 184 -34.70 -20.87 20.14
C SER A 184 -34.54 -21.05 21.66
N GLY A 185 -35.04 -20.10 22.45
CA GLY A 185 -35.61 -20.38 23.77
C GLY A 185 -35.46 -19.28 24.82
N THR A 186 -36.55 -18.52 25.05
CA THR A 186 -37.19 -18.13 26.35
C THR A 186 -36.33 -17.48 27.46
N SER A 187 -36.75 -16.50 28.26
CA SER A 187 -38.04 -15.98 28.78
C SER A 187 -37.77 -14.56 29.35
N GLU A 188 -38.65 -13.57 29.15
CA GLU A 188 -39.67 -13.05 30.10
C GLU A 188 -39.22 -12.71 31.54
N ASP A 189 -39.69 -11.52 31.95
CA ASP A 189 -39.94 -10.95 33.29
C ASP A 189 -38.79 -10.50 34.22
N GLU A 190 -38.74 -9.20 34.52
CA GLU A 190 -39.32 -8.65 35.76
C GLU A 190 -39.24 -7.11 35.85
N LYS A 191 -40.37 -6.51 36.24
CA LYS A 191 -40.51 -5.12 36.72
C LYS A 191 -40.16 -5.05 38.21
N LEU A 192 -39.81 -3.84 38.67
CA LEU A 192 -40.49 -3.08 39.76
C LEU A 192 -39.60 -2.54 40.91
N HIS A 193 -39.75 -1.22 41.14
CA HIS A 193 -39.70 -0.41 42.39
C HIS A 193 -38.54 -0.44 43.42
N LYS A 194 -38.02 0.76 43.74
CA LYS A 194 -38.21 1.52 45.01
C LYS A 194 -37.37 2.83 44.96
N GLU A 195 -37.91 4.04 45.08
CA GLU A 195 -38.47 4.79 46.22
C GLU A 195 -37.47 5.26 47.32
N LYS A 196 -37.28 6.60 47.36
CA LYS A 196 -37.14 7.58 48.47
C LYS A 196 -36.41 7.26 49.78
N THR A 197 -35.54 8.22 50.18
CA THR A 197 -35.39 8.89 51.51
C THR A 197 -34.59 10.21 51.29
N THR A 198 -35.03 11.45 51.55
CA THR A 198 -35.20 12.25 52.82
C THR A 198 -33.97 12.16 53.76
N ASP A 199 -33.35 13.18 54.35
CA ASP A 199 -33.67 14.61 54.66
C ASP A 199 -32.41 15.37 55.17
N HIS A 200 -32.47 16.72 55.17
CA HIS A 200 -31.83 17.73 56.08
C HIS A 200 -30.28 17.78 56.25
N ASP A 201 -29.56 18.91 56.47
CA ASP A 201 -29.89 20.27 56.92
C ASP A 201 -28.77 21.30 56.60
N HIS A 202 -29.16 22.57 56.66
CA HIS A 202 -28.46 23.85 56.87
C HIS A 202 -26.93 24.07 56.70
N GLY A 203 -26.62 25.09 55.90
CA GLY A 203 -25.38 25.87 55.95
C GLY A 203 -25.48 27.14 55.11
N SER A 204 -25.97 28.22 55.71
CA SER A 204 -26.05 29.55 55.12
C SER A 204 -24.66 30.19 54.98
N SER A 205 -24.22 30.48 53.76
CA SER A 205 -23.31 31.60 53.49
C SER A 205 -23.89 32.42 52.35
N ALA A 206 -24.33 33.63 52.69
CA ALA A 206 -24.70 34.67 51.75
C ALA A 206 -23.43 35.14 51.03
N ASP A 207 -23.23 34.70 49.79
CA ASP A 207 -22.35 35.39 48.87
C ASP A 207 -23.04 35.47 47.52
N GLY A 208 -23.19 36.70 47.01
CA GLY A 208 -24.07 37.08 45.89
C GLY A 208 -23.60 36.60 44.51
N PHE A 209 -22.93 35.46 44.42
CA PHE A 209 -22.45 34.90 43.16
C PHE A 209 -23.36 33.76 42.69
N ARG A 210 -24.21 34.06 41.71
CA ARG A 210 -24.85 33.02 40.89
C ARG A 210 -23.79 32.39 39.99
N VAL A 211 -23.43 31.13 40.21
CA VAL A 211 -22.64 30.35 39.24
C VAL A 211 -23.46 30.27 37.96
N ALA A 212 -23.04 31.01 36.92
CA ALA A 212 -23.62 30.90 35.61
C ALA A 212 -23.46 29.45 35.14
N GLY A 213 -24.56 28.71 35.02
CA GLY A 213 -24.55 27.34 34.52
C GLY A 213 -23.83 27.33 33.18
N ARG A 214 -22.65 26.69 33.12
CA ARG A 214 -21.89 26.51 31.87
C ARG A 214 -22.77 25.72 30.91
N ARG A 215 -23.49 26.43 30.05
CA ARG A 215 -24.22 25.88 28.92
C ARG A 215 -23.19 25.12 28.09
N ARG A 216 -23.17 23.78 28.17
CA ARG A 216 -22.28 22.93 27.37
C ARG A 216 -22.53 23.32 25.91
N LYS A 217 -21.59 24.07 25.31
CA LYS A 217 -21.60 24.32 23.86
C LYS A 217 -21.61 22.94 23.23
N ARG A 218 -22.63 22.64 22.43
CA ARG A 218 -22.66 21.41 21.62
C ARG A 218 -21.36 21.43 20.81
N LYS A 219 -20.51 20.44 21.04
CA LYS A 219 -19.29 20.24 20.27
C LYS A 219 -19.75 20.12 18.82
N ASN A 220 -19.25 20.96 17.92
CA ASN A 220 -19.51 20.79 16.50
C ASN A 220 -19.00 19.40 16.14
N VAL A 221 -19.92 18.48 15.84
CA VAL A 221 -19.58 17.16 15.34
C VAL A 221 -19.17 17.38 13.90
N TYR A 222 -17.90 17.12 13.61
CA TYR A 222 -17.42 17.15 12.24
C TYR A 222 -18.17 16.07 11.45
N VAL A 223 -18.92 16.49 10.43
CA VAL A 223 -19.55 15.59 9.47
C VAL A 223 -18.59 15.49 8.29
N GLU A 224 -18.08 14.30 8.04
CA GLU A 224 -17.22 14.05 6.88
C GLU A 224 -18.04 14.31 5.60
N PRO A 225 -17.53 15.10 4.64
CA PRO A 225 -18.25 15.37 3.41
C PRO A 225 -18.45 14.07 2.62
N VAL A 226 -19.61 13.96 1.96
CA VAL A 226 -19.83 12.90 0.97
C VAL A 226 -18.93 13.20 -0.23
N LEU A 227 -18.05 12.26 -0.56
CA LEU A 227 -17.13 12.38 -1.68
C LEU A 227 -17.65 11.56 -2.86
N GLU A 228 -17.62 12.16 -4.04
CA GLU A 228 -17.96 11.51 -5.30
C GLU A 228 -16.68 10.99 -5.95
N TYR A 229 -16.61 9.68 -6.15
CA TYR A 229 -15.50 9.01 -6.83
C TYR A 229 -15.96 8.64 -8.23
N ASP A 230 -15.14 8.93 -9.23
CA ASP A 230 -15.43 8.58 -10.63
C ASP A 230 -15.11 7.10 -10.91
N VAL A 231 -15.88 6.23 -10.27
CA VAL A 231 -15.74 4.77 -10.42
C VAL A 231 -16.11 4.35 -11.84
N ASP A 232 -17.01 5.07 -12.51
CA ASP A 232 -17.53 4.69 -13.83
C ASP A 232 -16.49 4.88 -14.93
N SER A 233 -15.67 5.94 -14.87
CA SER A 233 -14.60 6.16 -15.87
C SER A 233 -13.35 5.32 -15.62
N ALA A 234 -13.15 4.79 -14.40
CA ALA A 234 -11.99 3.96 -14.09
C ALA A 234 -11.97 2.67 -14.93
N TYR A 235 -10.79 2.24 -15.38
CA TYR A 235 -10.62 1.00 -16.15
C TYR A 235 -10.76 -0.27 -15.29
N PHE A 236 -10.77 -0.10 -13.97
CA PHE A 236 -10.82 -1.18 -12.98
C PHE A 236 -12.15 -1.21 -12.23
N GLU A 237 -12.50 -2.39 -11.75
CA GLU A 237 -13.67 -2.61 -10.88
C GLU A 237 -13.28 -2.97 -9.44
N SER A 238 -12.16 -3.66 -9.25
CA SER A 238 -11.66 -4.08 -7.95
C SER A 238 -10.13 -4.16 -7.93
N VAL A 239 -9.57 -4.29 -6.74
CA VAL A 239 -8.15 -4.55 -6.53
C VAL A 239 -7.94 -5.55 -5.40
N VAL A 240 -7.08 -6.53 -5.63
CA VAL A 240 -6.64 -7.49 -4.61
C VAL A 240 -5.25 -7.11 -4.16
N VAL A 241 -5.05 -6.90 -2.86
CA VAL A 241 -3.77 -6.53 -2.28
C VAL A 241 -3.21 -7.69 -1.45
N LYS A 242 -2.04 -8.20 -1.85
CA LYS A 242 -1.27 -9.21 -1.11
C LYS A 242 -0.03 -8.55 -0.51
N ARG A 243 -0.09 -8.23 0.78
CA ARG A 243 0.98 -7.54 1.52
C ARG A 243 2.20 -8.45 1.72
N LEU A 244 3.39 -7.88 1.58
CA LEU A 244 4.65 -8.54 1.90
C LEU A 244 5.18 -7.96 3.20
N GLU A 245 4.94 -8.68 4.30
CA GLU A 245 5.39 -8.21 5.61
C GLU A 245 6.92 -8.19 5.68
N CYS A 246 7.45 -7.13 6.24
CA CYS A 246 8.87 -6.99 6.52
C CYS A 246 9.06 -6.83 8.04
N SER A 247 10.01 -7.57 8.60
CA SER A 247 10.28 -7.45 10.04
C SER A 247 11.09 -6.18 10.30
N ALA A 248 10.75 -5.47 11.38
CA ALA A 248 11.46 -4.24 11.79
C ALA A 248 12.95 -4.46 12.12
N SER A 249 13.39 -5.72 12.31
CA SER A 249 14.78 -6.09 12.56
C SER A 249 15.59 -6.34 11.28
N GLU A 250 14.95 -6.36 10.10
CA GLU A 250 15.61 -6.69 8.84
C GLU A 250 16.41 -5.50 8.29
N ALA A 251 17.55 -5.79 7.66
CA ALA A 251 18.44 -4.77 7.12
C ALA A 251 17.84 -3.99 5.93
N TRP A 252 16.77 -4.52 5.33
CA TRP A 252 16.05 -3.95 4.19
C TRP A 252 14.67 -3.40 4.57
N LYS A 253 14.37 -3.26 5.88
CA LYS A 253 13.05 -2.84 6.35
C LYS A 253 12.53 -1.58 5.68
N ASP A 254 13.41 -0.60 5.47
CA ASP A 254 13.03 0.69 4.91
C ASP A 254 12.92 0.62 3.38
N SER A 255 13.51 -0.41 2.75
CA SER A 255 13.44 -0.66 1.31
C SER A 255 12.11 -1.24 0.86
N PHE A 256 11.40 -1.95 1.75
CA PHE A 256 10.16 -2.70 1.45
C PHE A 256 9.07 -2.51 2.51
N SER A 257 9.09 -1.40 3.27
CA SER A 257 8.24 -1.22 4.46
C SER A 257 6.74 -1.35 4.20
N ASP A 258 6.29 -1.00 2.99
CA ASP A 258 4.90 -1.08 2.55
C ASP A 258 4.74 -1.85 1.24
N LEU A 259 5.68 -2.75 0.91
CA LEU A 259 5.62 -3.50 -0.35
C LEU A 259 4.45 -4.49 -0.36
N ALA A 260 3.70 -4.50 -1.46
CA ALA A 260 2.59 -5.39 -1.71
C ALA A 260 2.47 -5.70 -3.21
N LEU A 261 1.91 -6.87 -3.52
CA LEU A 261 1.39 -7.13 -4.85
C LEU A 261 -0.04 -6.59 -4.92
N ASN A 262 -0.24 -5.57 -5.75
CA ASN A 262 -1.53 -4.99 -6.09
C ASN A 262 -1.99 -5.60 -7.43
N ILE A 263 -3.07 -6.36 -7.41
CA ILE A 263 -3.67 -7.00 -8.59
C ILE A 263 -4.91 -6.20 -8.96
N ILE A 264 -4.83 -5.42 -10.02
CA ILE A 264 -5.93 -4.57 -10.50
C ILE A 264 -6.78 -5.39 -11.46
N VAL A 265 -8.08 -5.49 -11.16
CA VAL A 265 -9.03 -6.23 -11.98
C VAL A 265 -9.77 -5.22 -12.87
N GLY A 266 -9.53 -5.34 -14.18
CA GLY A 266 -10.17 -4.50 -15.19
C GLY A 266 -11.67 -4.79 -15.32
N LYS A 267 -12.44 -3.80 -15.78
CA LYS A 267 -13.83 -4.01 -16.21
C LYS A 267 -13.85 -4.83 -17.49
N THR A 268 -14.69 -5.86 -17.55
CA THR A 268 -14.98 -6.64 -18.76
C THR A 268 -15.94 -5.92 -19.70
#